data_AF-A0A7M2XTL0-F1
#
_entry.id   AF-A0A7M2XTL0-F1
#
_cell.length_a   1.000
_cell.length_b   1.000
_cell.length_c   1.000
_cell.angle_alpha   90.00
_cell.angle_beta   90.00
_cell.angle_gamma   90.00
#
_symmetry.space_group_name_H-M   'P 1'
#
loop_
_entity.id
_entity.type
_entity.pdbx_description
1 polymer ?
#
loop_
_entity_poly.entity_id
_entity_poly.type
_entity_poly.pdbx_seq_one_letter_code
_entity_poly.pdbx_strand_id
1 'polypeptide(L)'
;MKRRSTELVEALQMIDTTVDESAREQVMGWVREHYEARQGGTIVGMFQRCYLGAPYVDHKLDLVGNIVHHYAGSETVEFPYSQARGLVRSDAYAFIEIYSDGTLVPVRPDGTAIRMPG
;
A
#
# COMPACT_ATOMS: atom_id res chain seq x y z
N MET A 1 -12.48 14.53 4.78
CA MET A 1 -11.15 13.92 4.54
C MET A 1 -10.51 13.74 5.91
N LYS A 2 -10.45 12.51 6.45
CA LYS A 2 -9.91 12.27 7.79
C LYS A 2 -8.39 12.13 7.68
N ARG A 3 -7.63 12.97 8.40
CA ARG A 3 -6.20 12.77 8.67
C ARG A 3 -6.04 11.37 9.25
N ARG A 4 -5.06 10.58 8.79
CA ARG A 4 -4.71 9.33 9.48
C ARG A 4 -4.21 9.75 10.87
N SER A 5 -4.92 9.32 11.91
CA SER A 5 -4.71 9.82 13.26
C SER A 5 -3.37 9.33 13.79
N THR A 6 -2.73 10.14 14.62
CA THR A 6 -1.49 9.83 15.34
C THR A 6 -1.58 8.47 16.04
N GLU A 7 -2.78 8.09 16.48
CA GLU A 7 -3.12 6.81 17.11
C GLU A 7 -2.76 5.59 16.23
N LEU A 8 -2.88 5.68 14.90
CA LEU A 8 -2.50 4.58 13.99
C LEU A 8 -0.98 4.36 13.97
N VAL A 9 -0.22 5.46 14.01
CA VAL A 9 1.25 5.41 13.99
C VAL A 9 1.77 4.87 15.33
N GLU A 10 1.17 5.30 16.44
CA GLU A 10 1.50 4.82 17.78
C GLU A 10 1.16 3.33 17.96
N ALA A 11 0.00 2.89 17.44
CA ALA A 11 -0.41 1.49 17.50
C ALA A 11 0.56 0.57 16.72
N LEU A 12 1.00 0.98 15.52
CA LEU A 12 1.96 0.22 14.71
C LEU A 12 3.34 0.11 15.39
N GLN A 13 3.79 1.15 16.09
CA GLN A 13 5.05 1.13 16.84
C GLN A 13 5.01 0.18 18.03
N MET A 14 3.84 -0.04 18.65
CA MET A 14 3.71 -0.99 19.75
C MET A 14 3.79 -2.45 19.29
N ILE A 15 3.35 -2.77 18.07
CA ILE A 15 3.41 -4.14 17.53
C ILE A 15 4.83 -4.72 17.56
N ASP A 16 5.84 -3.89 17.27
CA ASP A 16 7.25 -4.30 17.24
C ASP A 16 7.87 -4.52 18.63
N THR A 17 7.17 -4.15 19.72
CA THR A 17 7.69 -4.20 21.09
C THR A 17 6.93 -5.13 22.03
N THR A 18 5.77 -5.65 21.63
CA THR A 18 4.93 -6.51 22.49
C THR A 18 5.16 -7.99 22.25
N VAL A 19 5.59 -8.71 23.29
CA VAL A 19 5.64 -10.20 23.36
C VAL A 19 4.31 -10.82 23.83
N ASP A 20 3.30 -9.99 24.12
CA ASP A 20 1.98 -10.41 24.57
C ASP A 20 1.03 -10.59 23.37
N GLU A 21 0.64 -11.84 23.14
CA GLU A 21 -0.26 -12.24 22.06
C GLU A 21 -1.62 -11.52 22.12
N SER A 22 -2.13 -11.22 23.33
CA SER A 22 -3.43 -10.57 23.51
C SER A 22 -3.40 -9.07 23.16
N ALA A 23 -2.27 -8.41 23.42
CA ALA A 23 -2.04 -7.02 23.03
C ALA A 23 -1.85 -6.91 21.51
N ARG A 24 -1.15 -7.88 20.92
CA ARG A 24 -0.99 -7.99 19.47
C ARG A 24 -2.34 -8.23 18.78
N GLU A 25 -3.17 -9.11 19.31
CA GLU A 25 -4.53 -9.33 18.80
C GLU A 25 -5.42 -8.10 18.88
N GLN A 26 -5.32 -7.29 19.94
CA GLN A 26 -6.07 -6.04 20.06
C GLN A 26 -5.62 -4.98 19.06
N VAL A 27 -4.31 -4.82 18.87
CA VAL A 27 -3.78 -3.88 17.87
C VAL A 27 -4.13 -4.35 16.45
N MET A 28 -3.97 -5.65 16.16
CA MET A 28 -4.36 -6.23 14.89
C MET A 28 -5.87 -6.14 14.66
N GLY A 29 -6.68 -6.27 15.72
CA GLY A 29 -8.12 -6.07 15.69
C GLY A 29 -8.49 -4.63 15.35
N TRP A 30 -7.81 -3.65 15.94
CA TRP A 30 -8.04 -2.24 15.65
C TRP A 30 -7.58 -1.83 14.24
N VAL A 31 -6.40 -2.32 13.81
CA VAL A 31 -5.91 -2.18 12.44
C VAL A 31 -6.89 -2.82 11.47
N ARG A 32 -7.38 -4.04 11.77
CA ARG A 32 -8.36 -4.76 10.98
C ARG A 32 -9.68 -3.99 10.91
N GLU A 33 -10.23 -3.47 12.01
CA GLU A 33 -11.44 -2.61 11.99
C GLU A 33 -11.24 -1.33 11.18
N HIS A 34 -10.05 -0.71 11.24
CA HIS A 34 -9.71 0.46 10.44
C HIS A 34 -9.60 0.15 8.93
N TYR A 35 -9.19 -1.07 8.58
CA TYR A 35 -9.15 -1.55 7.19
C TYR A 35 -10.51 -2.13 6.72
N GLU A 36 -11.30 -2.74 7.62
CA GLU A 36 -12.64 -3.31 7.40
C GLU A 36 -13.76 -2.26 7.38
N ALA A 37 -13.49 -1.02 7.85
CA ALA A 37 -14.40 0.11 7.68
C ALA A 37 -14.65 0.49 6.21
N ARG A 38 -14.02 -0.20 5.25
CA ARG A 38 -14.33 -0.15 3.82
C ARG A 38 -15.09 -1.43 3.46
N GLN A 39 -16.34 -1.31 3.00
CA GLN A 39 -16.99 -2.42 2.27
C GLN A 39 -16.21 -2.68 0.96
N GLY A 40 -15.15 -3.50 1.01
CA GLY A 40 -14.21 -3.77 -0.09
C GLY A 40 -13.09 -4.74 0.30
N GLY A 41 -12.18 -5.05 -0.65
CA GLY A 41 -11.06 -5.99 -0.47
C GLY A 41 -9.99 -5.54 0.54
N THR A 42 -9.07 -6.45 0.90
CA THR A 42 -7.96 -6.14 1.83
C THR A 42 -6.76 -5.56 1.08
N ILE A 43 -5.94 -4.74 1.75
CA ILE A 43 -4.70 -4.23 1.15
C ILE A 43 -3.70 -5.37 1.00
N VAL A 44 -3.09 -5.49 -0.18
CA VAL A 44 -2.11 -6.55 -0.50
C VAL A 44 -0.68 -6.02 -0.66
N GLY A 45 -0.51 -4.70 -0.78
CA GLY A 45 0.79 -4.05 -0.89
C GLY A 45 0.71 -2.75 -1.67
N MET A 46 1.88 -2.21 -2.04
CA MET A 46 1.98 -0.95 -2.77
C MET A 46 2.81 -1.12 -4.04
N PHE A 47 2.51 -0.28 -5.03
CA PHE A 47 3.24 -0.26 -6.30
C PHE A 47 3.70 1.16 -6.62
N GLN A 48 4.93 1.31 -7.11
CA GLN A 48 5.48 2.62 -7.44
C GLN A 48 6.50 2.56 -8.58
N ARG A 49 6.86 3.74 -9.10
CA ARG A 49 7.94 3.89 -10.08
C ARG A 49 9.27 3.46 -9.48
N CYS A 50 10.07 2.74 -10.25
CA CYS A 50 11.45 2.46 -9.88
C CYS A 50 12.38 3.56 -10.41
N TYR A 51 13.30 4.01 -9.56
CA TYR A 51 14.28 5.05 -9.87
C TYR A 51 15.72 4.54 -9.99
N LEU A 52 15.94 3.22 -9.94
CA LEU A 52 17.28 2.62 -10.17
C LEU A 52 17.79 2.84 -11.60
N GLY A 53 16.90 3.15 -12.54
CA GLY A 53 17.22 3.23 -13.96
C GLY A 53 17.10 1.88 -14.67
N ALA A 54 17.41 1.89 -15.96
CA ALA A 54 17.22 0.72 -16.81
C ALA A 54 17.96 -0.52 -16.27
N PRO A 55 17.34 -1.72 -16.31
CA PRO A 55 16.06 -2.02 -16.98
C PRO A 55 14.81 -1.81 -16.12
N TYR A 56 14.97 -1.42 -14.86
CA TYR A 56 13.88 -1.36 -13.87
C TYR A 56 13.05 -0.09 -14.03
N VAL A 57 11.74 -0.26 -13.99
CA VAL A 57 10.79 0.83 -14.22
C VAL A 57 9.69 0.91 -13.16
N ASP A 58 9.39 -0.19 -12.49
CA ASP A 58 8.39 -0.28 -11.43
C ASP A 58 8.94 -1.11 -10.27
N HIS A 59 8.49 -0.90 -9.04
CA HIS A 59 8.78 -1.83 -7.95
C HIS A 59 7.59 -2.02 -7.01
N LYS A 60 7.50 -3.24 -6.49
CA LYS A 60 6.49 -3.69 -5.53
C LYS A 60 7.04 -3.56 -4.13
N LEU A 61 6.20 -3.04 -3.24
CA LEU A 61 6.48 -2.91 -1.83
C LEU A 61 5.56 -3.79 -0.99
N ASP A 62 6.06 -4.18 0.18
CA ASP A 62 5.21 -4.66 1.27
C ASP A 62 4.44 -3.51 1.94
N LEU A 63 3.68 -3.83 2.99
CA LEU A 63 2.82 -2.86 3.68
C LEU A 63 3.59 -1.82 4.51
N VAL A 64 4.87 -2.05 4.79
CA VAL A 64 5.73 -1.13 5.53
C VAL A 64 6.72 -0.39 4.63
N GLY A 65 6.65 -0.62 3.31
CA GLY A 65 7.43 0.11 2.31
C GLY A 65 8.77 -0.51 1.94
N ASN A 66 9.06 -1.75 2.34
CA ASN A 66 10.25 -2.45 1.87
C ASN A 66 10.05 -2.89 0.41
N ILE A 67 11.11 -2.78 -0.40
CA ILE A 67 11.08 -3.25 -1.78
C ILE A 67 11.15 -4.78 -1.79
N VAL A 68 10.09 -5.39 -2.34
CA VAL A 68 9.98 -6.83 -2.49
C VAL A 68 10.47 -7.27 -3.87
N HIS A 69 10.23 -6.45 -4.91
CA HIS A 69 10.61 -6.79 -6.28
C HIS A 69 10.77 -5.55 -7.16
N HIS A 70 11.77 -5.56 -8.03
CA HIS A 70 11.94 -4.58 -9.11
C HIS A 70 11.54 -5.20 -10.44
N TYR A 71 10.58 -4.58 -11.13
CA TYR A 71 10.13 -5.06 -12.45
C TYR A 71 10.87 -4.37 -13.57
N ALA A 72 11.37 -5.16 -14.51
CA ALA A 72 11.80 -4.65 -15.81
C ALA A 72 10.60 -4.27 -16.68
N GLY A 73 10.80 -3.39 -17.66
CA GLY A 73 9.72 -2.93 -18.55
C GLY A 73 9.04 -4.04 -19.35
N SER A 74 9.79 -5.10 -19.69
CA SER A 74 9.33 -6.27 -20.43
C SER A 74 8.75 -7.37 -19.54
N GLU A 75 8.91 -7.28 -18.22
CA GLU A 75 8.47 -8.32 -17.29
C GLU A 75 6.96 -8.28 -17.09
N THR A 76 6.30 -9.43 -16.95
CA THR A 76 4.87 -9.46 -16.62
C THR A 76 4.67 -9.14 -15.14
N VAL A 77 3.77 -8.20 -14.83
CA VAL A 77 3.33 -7.93 -13.45
C VAL A 77 2.07 -8.74 -13.20
N GLU A 78 1.97 -9.36 -12.02
CA GLU A 78 0.83 -10.18 -11.63
C GLU A 78 -0.42 -9.34 -11.30
N PHE A 79 -1.60 -9.94 -11.43
CA PHE A 79 -2.82 -9.38 -10.84
C PHE A 79 -2.73 -9.43 -9.30
N PRO A 80 -3.19 -8.41 -8.57
CA PRO A 80 -3.85 -7.17 -9.03
C PRO A 80 -2.91 -6.02 -9.41
N TYR A 81 -1.61 -6.11 -9.17
CA TYR A 81 -0.62 -5.05 -9.40
C TYR A 81 -0.56 -4.56 -10.86
N SER A 82 -0.80 -5.46 -11.81
CA SER A 82 -0.78 -5.15 -13.24
C SER A 82 -1.73 -4.01 -13.62
N GLN A 83 -2.84 -3.87 -12.90
CA GLN A 83 -3.82 -2.80 -13.13
C GLN A 83 -3.26 -1.40 -12.81
N ALA A 84 -2.31 -1.31 -11.87
CA ALA A 84 -1.71 -0.05 -11.45
C ALA A 84 -0.51 0.38 -12.30
N ARG A 85 -0.06 -0.46 -13.24
CA ARG A 85 1.21 -0.22 -13.95
C ARG A 85 1.24 1.04 -14.79
N GLY A 86 0.12 1.42 -15.38
CA GLY A 86 -0.01 2.71 -16.07
C GLY A 86 0.08 3.89 -15.10
N LEU A 87 -0.52 3.76 -13.91
CA LEU A 87 -0.62 4.84 -12.92
C LEU A 87 0.73 5.14 -12.27
N VAL A 88 1.49 4.11 -11.89
CA VAL A 88 2.82 4.28 -11.27
C VAL A 88 3.84 4.92 -12.21
N ARG A 89 3.60 4.85 -13.53
CA ARG A 89 4.45 5.49 -14.54
C ARG A 89 4.07 6.95 -14.79
N SER A 90 2.98 7.42 -14.21
CA SER A 90 2.69 8.86 -14.15
C SER A 90 3.44 9.46 -12.96
N ASP A 91 4.06 10.63 -13.16
CA ASP A 91 4.71 11.38 -12.07
C ASP A 91 3.70 12.07 -11.13
N ALA A 92 2.41 11.74 -11.25
CA ALA A 92 1.32 12.31 -10.47
C ALA A 92 1.18 11.69 -9.08
N TYR A 93 1.72 10.48 -8.87
CA TYR A 93 1.52 9.70 -7.66
C TYR A 93 2.86 9.22 -7.09
N ALA A 94 2.97 9.22 -5.76
CA ALA A 94 4.11 8.64 -5.06
C ALA A 94 4.07 7.11 -5.12
N PHE A 95 2.88 6.53 -4.89
CA PHE A 95 2.62 5.11 -5.01
C PHE A 95 1.12 4.85 -5.17
N ILE A 96 0.77 3.62 -5.51
CA ILE A 96 -0.61 3.12 -5.59
C ILE A 96 -0.78 2.03 -4.54
N GLU A 97 -1.73 2.18 -3.62
CA GLU A 97 -2.16 1.08 -2.75
C GLU A 97 -2.97 0.08 -3.59
N ILE A 98 -2.66 -1.20 -3.44
CA ILE A 98 -3.27 -2.29 -4.19
C ILE A 98 -4.12 -3.13 -3.24
N TYR A 99 -5.35 -3.42 -3.65
CA TYR A 99 -6.29 -4.23 -2.87
C TYR A 99 -6.61 -5.56 -3.58
N SER A 100 -6.96 -6.57 -2.79
CA SER A 100 -7.22 -7.94 -3.26
C SER A 100 -8.41 -8.06 -4.21
N ASP A 101 -9.35 -7.12 -4.16
CA ASP A 101 -10.51 -7.02 -5.05
C ASP A 101 -10.21 -6.26 -6.35
N GLY A 102 -8.96 -5.84 -6.56
CA GLY A 102 -8.55 -5.04 -7.71
C GLY A 102 -8.75 -3.54 -7.53
N THR A 103 -9.27 -3.06 -6.40
CA THR A 103 -9.34 -1.63 -6.11
C THR A 103 -7.94 -1.03 -6.07
N LEU A 104 -7.77 0.12 -6.73
CA LEU A 104 -6.54 0.89 -6.74
C LEU A 104 -6.78 2.23 -6.04
N VAL A 105 -5.88 2.60 -5.12
CA VAL A 105 -5.92 3.91 -4.44
C VAL A 105 -4.61 4.64 -4.73
N PRO A 106 -4.60 5.58 -5.68
CA PRO A 106 -3.43 6.42 -5.93
C PRO A 106 -3.16 7.37 -4.76
N VAL A 107 -1.89 7.46 -4.34
CA VAL A 107 -1.46 8.37 -3.27
C VAL A 107 -0.50 9.40 -3.86
N ARG A 108 -0.81 10.67 -3.65
CA ARG A 108 0.03 11.79 -4.10
C ARG A 108 1.26 11.99 -3.21
N PRO A 109 2.28 12.72 -3.67
CA PRO A 109 3.46 13.04 -2.85
C PRO A 109 3.15 13.78 -1.53
N ASP A 110 2.02 14.49 -1.44
CA ASP A 110 1.56 15.16 -0.21
C ASP A 110 0.81 14.23 0.76
N GLY A 111 0.70 12.93 0.43
CA GLY A 111 -0.02 11.92 1.21
C GLY A 111 -1.52 11.85 0.94
N THR A 112 -2.06 12.66 0.02
CA THR A 112 -3.50 12.62 -0.32
C THR A 112 -3.82 11.35 -1.11
N ALA A 113 -4.71 10.51 -0.56
CA ALA A 113 -5.27 9.36 -1.24
C ALA A 113 -6.45 9.77 -2.15
N ILE A 114 -6.39 9.37 -3.42
CA ILE A 114 -7.43 9.63 -4.42
C ILE A 114 -8.36 8.44 -4.51
N ARG A 115 -9.66 8.69 -4.39
CA ARG A 115 -10.68 7.69 -4.67
C ARG A 115 -11.01 7.76 -6.15
N MET A 116 -10.57 6.75 -6.91
CA MET A 116 -10.96 6.64 -8.31
C MET A 116 -12.46 6.29 -8.38
N PRO A 117 -13.26 6.94 -9.24
CA PRO A 117 -14.59 6.45 -9.56
C PRO A 117 -14.45 5.06 -10.18
N GLY A 118 -15.27 4.12 -9.73
CA GLY A 118 -15.37 2.77 -10.32
C GLY A 118 -16.10 2.79 -11.66
#